data_AF-A0A7U5A5N8-F1
#
_entry.id   AF-A0A7U5A5N8-F1
#
_cell.length_a   1.000
_cell.length_b   1.000
_cell.length_c   1.000
_cell.angle_alpha   90.00
_cell.angle_beta   90.00
_cell.angle_gamma   90.00
#
_symmetry.space_group_name_H-M   'P 1'
#
loop_
_entity.id
_entity.type
_entity.pdbx_description
1 polymer ?
#
loop_
_entity_poly.entity_id
_entity_poly.type
_entity_poly.pdbx_seq_one_letter_code
_entity_poly.pdbx_strand_id
1 'polypeptide(L)' 'MTETLRVVANELGTNLPVLSMAWILQHPEISCVIAGASKPSQLENNMKAAGFVIPADAMAEIDKITGFHHFERHVG' A
#
# COMPACT_ATOMS: atom_id res chain seq x y z
N MET A 1 3.20 -4.77 -14.04
CA MET A 1 3.16 -4.15 -12.70
C MET A 1 1.79 -4.27 -12.07
N THR A 2 0.76 -3.57 -12.57
CA THR A 2 -0.58 -3.53 -11.94
C THR A 2 -1.23 -4.90 -11.74
N GLU A 3 -1.19 -5.77 -12.76
CA GLU A 3 -1.77 -7.12 -12.64
C GLU A 3 -0.98 -8.01 -11.67
N THR A 4 0.33 -7.86 -11.59
CA THR A 4 1.16 -8.57 -10.61
C THR A 4 0.82 -8.15 -9.19
N LEU A 5 0.68 -6.84 -8.93
CA LEU A 5 0.27 -6.34 -7.62
C LEU A 5 -1.17 -6.77 -7.25
N ARG A 6 -2.04 -6.97 -8.25
CA ARG A 6 -3.38 -7.50 -8.02
C ARG A 6 -3.34 -8.94 -7.52
N VAL A 7 -2.40 -9.76 -8.00
CA VAL A 7 -2.18 -11.13 -7.49
C VAL A 7 -1.78 -11.08 -6.02
N VAL A 8 -0.76 -10.29 -5.67
CA VAL A 8 -0.32 -10.10 -4.27
C VAL A 8 -1.47 -9.63 -3.38
N ALA A 9 -2.26 -8.66 -3.83
CA ALA A 9 -3.42 -8.18 -3.07
C ALA A 9 -4.43 -9.30 -2.80
N ASN A 10 -4.72 -10.14 -3.80
CA ASN A 10 -5.66 -11.26 -3.66
C ASN A 10 -5.12 -12.34 -2.70
N GLU A 11 -3.82 -12.66 -2.77
CA GLU A 11 -3.17 -13.62 -1.86
C GLU A 11 -3.22 -13.17 -0.41
N LEU A 12 -3.14 -11.85 -0.18
CA LEU A 12 -3.29 -11.22 1.13
C LEU A 12 -4.76 -11.00 1.55
N GLY A 13 -5.73 -11.48 0.77
CA GLY A 13 -7.16 -11.36 1.08
C GLY A 13 -7.70 -9.93 0.99
N THR A 14 -7.06 -9.07 0.21
CA THR A 14 -7.44 -7.67 0.02
C THR A 14 -7.61 -7.31 -1.46
N ASN A 15 -7.70 -6.02 -1.77
CA ASN A 15 -7.72 -5.53 -3.15
C ASN A 15 -6.63 -4.47 -3.37
N LEU A 16 -6.33 -4.22 -4.65
CA LEU A 16 -5.24 -3.34 -5.04
C LEU A 16 -5.33 -1.93 -4.42
N PRO A 17 -6.48 -1.23 -4.42
CA PRO A 17 -6.60 0.05 -3.72
C PRO A 17 -6.19 -0.01 -2.24
N VAL A 18 -6.70 -1.01 -1.51
CA VAL A 18 -6.37 -1.19 -0.09
C VAL A 18 -4.89 -1.49 0.10
N LEU A 19 -4.34 -2.41 -0.71
CA LEU A 19 -2.91 -2.75 -0.68
C LEU A 19 -2.03 -1.51 -0.92
N SER A 20 -2.35 -0.71 -1.93
CA SER A 20 -1.58 0.48 -2.27
C SER A 20 -1.56 1.50 -1.13
N MET A 21 -2.70 1.78 -0.51
CA MET A 21 -2.76 2.71 0.62
C MET A 21 -2.09 2.15 1.87
N ALA A 22 -2.25 0.86 2.16
CA ALA A 22 -1.60 0.20 3.29
C ALA A 22 -0.07 0.18 3.15
N TRP A 23 0.45 0.02 1.92
CA TRP A 23 1.87 0.11 1.65
C TRP A 23 2.41 1.50 1.98
N ILE A 24 1.72 2.57 1.53
CA ILE A 24 2.09 3.94 1.86
C ILE A 24 2.10 4.16 3.38
N LEU A 25 1.08 3.67 4.08
CA LEU A 25 0.92 3.84 5.54
C LEU A 25 1.93 3.04 6.38
N GLN A 26 2.71 2.13 5.80
CA GLN A 26 3.79 1.43 6.52
C GLN A 26 5.10 2.19 6.59
N HIS A 27 5.25 3.27 5.81
CA HIS A 27 6.40 4.14 5.90
C HIS A 27 6.27 5.04 7.13
N PRO A 28 7.15 4.93 8.14
CA PRO A 28 7.04 5.70 9.38
C PRO A 28 7.14 7.21 9.17
N GLU A 29 7.76 7.65 8.08
CA GLU A 29 7.85 9.04 7.65
C GLU A 29 6.51 9.62 7.14
N ILE A 30 5.50 8.78 6.89
CA ILE A 30 4.20 9.18 6.34
C ILE A 30 3.13 9.16 7.44
N SER A 31 2.58 10.33 7.76
CA SER A 31 1.54 10.45 8.79
C SER A 31 0.12 10.17 8.29
N CYS A 32 -0.16 10.38 6.99
CA CYS A 32 -1.49 10.17 6.43
C CYS A 32 -1.48 9.94 4.92
N VAL A 33 -2.58 9.37 4.42
CA VAL A 33 -2.86 9.20 2.99
C VAL A 33 -4.14 9.95 2.64
N ILE A 34 -4.09 10.81 1.62
CA ILE A 34 -5.26 11.52 1.10
C ILE A 34 -5.99 10.60 0.12
N ALA A 35 -7.12 10.02 0.55
CA ALA A 35 -7.89 9.08 -0.25
C ALA A 35 -9.06 9.77 -0.98
N GLY A 36 -9.15 9.58 -2.29
CA GLY A 36 -10.29 10.02 -3.11
C GLY A 36 -11.38 8.95 -3.22
N ALA A 37 -12.64 9.38 -3.29
CA ALA A 37 -13.80 8.51 -3.52
C ALA A 37 -14.90 9.27 -4.26
N SER A 38 -15.54 8.63 -5.25
CA SER A 38 -16.70 9.16 -5.98
C SER A 38 -18.02 8.55 -5.51
N LYS A 39 -17.98 7.49 -4.70
CA LYS A 39 -19.14 6.80 -4.13
C LYS A 39 -18.84 6.32 -2.71
N PRO A 40 -19.86 6.18 -1.83
CA PRO A 40 -19.66 5.73 -0.44
C PRO A 40 -18.92 4.40 -0.30
N SER A 41 -19.21 3.42 -1.17
CA SER A 41 -18.53 2.11 -1.13
C SER A 41 -17.02 2.18 -1.38
N GLN A 42 -16.55 3.19 -2.13
CA GLN A 42 -15.11 3.41 -2.31
C GLN A 42 -14.48 3.96 -1.03
N LEU A 43 -15.17 4.86 -0.32
CA LEU A 43 -14.70 5.35 0.98
C LEU A 43 -14.63 4.19 2.00
N GLU A 44 -15.68 3.36 2.06
CA GLU A 44 -15.69 2.15 2.89
C GLU A 44 -14.55 1.21 2.56
N ASN A 45 -14.25 1.03 1.27
CA ASN A 45 -13.10 0.23 0.86
C ASN A 45 -11.78 0.87 1.28
N ASN A 46 -11.62 2.19 1.11
CA ASN A 46 -10.39 2.90 1.46
C ASN A 46 -10.10 2.82 2.96
N MET A 47 -11.13 2.88 3.80
CA MET A 47 -10.98 2.73 5.26
C MET A 47 -10.36 1.39 5.68
N LYS A 48 -10.49 0.34 4.87
CA LYS A 48 -9.87 -0.98 5.15
C LYS A 48 -8.34 -0.94 5.10
N ALA A 49 -7.74 0.07 4.47
CA ALA A 49 -6.29 0.24 4.48
C ALA A 49 -5.77 0.65 5.86
N ALA A 50 -6.57 1.38 6.65
CA ALA A 50 -6.21 1.74 8.00
C ALA A 50 -6.22 0.49 8.88
N GLY A 51 -5.03 0.06 9.33
CA GLY A 51 -4.84 -1.14 10.14
C GLY A 51 -4.57 -2.41 9.34
N PHE A 52 -4.49 -2.35 8.01
CA PHE A 52 -4.03 -3.47 7.21
C PHE A 52 -2.50 -3.54 7.25
N VAL A 53 -1.97 -4.56 7.92
CA VAL A 53 -0.52 -4.80 8.00
C VAL A 53 -0.12 -5.76 6.89
N ILE A 54 0.73 -5.29 5.98
CA ILE A 54 1.33 -6.12 4.92
C ILE A 54 2.52 -6.87 5.53
N PRO A 55 2.56 -8.20 5.44
CA PRO A 55 3.70 -9.01 5.88
C PRO A 55 5.03 -8.60 5.21
N ALA A 56 6.15 -8.84 5.89
CA ALA A 56 7.47 -8.38 5.43
C ALA A 56 7.91 -9.01 4.08
N ASP A 57 7.56 -10.27 3.83
CA ASP A 57 7.80 -10.96 2.57
C ASP A 57 7.00 -10.33 1.42
N ALA A 58 5.72 -10.01 1.66
CA ALA A 58 4.90 -9.32 0.69
C ALA A 58 5.37 -7.87 0.44
N MET A 59 5.85 -7.15 1.47
CA MET A 59 6.49 -5.84 1.29
C MET A 59 7.71 -5.93 0.36
N ALA A 60 8.58 -6.91 0.59
CA ALA A 60 9.75 -7.14 -0.26
C ALA A 60 9.37 -7.51 -1.71
N GLU A 61 8.29 -8.26 -1.89
CA GLU A 61 7.75 -8.58 -3.21
C GLU A 61 7.21 -7.33 -3.93
N ILE A 62 6.47 -6.47 -3.22
CA ILE A 62 5.97 -5.20 -3.76
C ILE A 62 7.12 -4.29 -4.20
N ASP A 63 8.17 -4.17 -3.38
CA ASP A 63 9.35 -3.37 -3.72
C ASP A 63 10.04 -3.90 -4.99
N LYS A 64 10.16 -5.23 -5.11
CA LYS A 64 10.70 -5.88 -6.31
C LYS A 64 9.82 -5.63 -7.55
N ILE A 65 8.50 -5.71 -7.43
CA ILE A 65 7.56 -5.50 -8.55
C ILE A 65 7.58 -4.05 -9.03
N THR A 66 7.68 -3.11 -8.09
CA THR A 66 7.64 -1.67 -8.37
C THR A 66 9.00 -1.08 -8.72
N GLY A 67 10.09 -1.76 -8.37
CA GLY A 67 11.44 -1.21 -8.43
C GLY A 67 11.65 -0.09 -7.42
N PHE A 68 10.87 -0.08 -6.33
CA PHE A 68 10.98 0.93 -5.29
C PHE A 68 12.27 0.73 -4.50
N HIS A 69 13.00 1.83 -4.32
CA HIS A 69 14.20 1.87 -3.50
C HIS A 69 14.03 3.00 -2.51
N HIS A 70 14.00 2.65 -1.22
CA HIS A 70 13.92 3.64 -0.17
C HIS A 70 15.16 4.55 -0.21
N PHE A 71 14.92 5.85 -0.13
CA PHE A 71 15.95 6.86 -0.18
C PHE A 71 15.96 7.66 1.10
N GLU A 72 17.07 7.63 1.81
CA GLU A 72 17.31 8.45 2.99
C GLU A 72 18.41 9.46 2.69
N ARG A 73 18.12 10.74 2.96
CA ARG A 73 19.11 11.81 2.90
C ARG A 73 19.37 12.33 4.30
N HIS A 74 20.61 12.16 4.75
CA HIS A 74 21.10 12.81 5.95
C HIS A 74 21.60 14.21 5.58
N VAL A 75 20.96 15.25 6.12
CA VAL A 75 21.42 16.64 5.98
C VAL A 75 22.20 16.98 7.24
N GLY A 76 23.50 17.24 7.09
CA GLY A 76 24.37 17.76 8.13
C GLY A 76 24.32 19.28 8.22
#